data_AF-A0A7C4XPH1-F1
#
_entry.id   AF-A0A7C4XPH1-F1
#
_cell.length_a   1.000
_cell.length_b   1.000
_cell.length_c   1.000
_cell.angle_alpha   90.00
_cell.angle_beta   90.00
_cell.angle_gamma   90.00
#
_symmetry.space_group_name_H-M   'P 1'
#
loop_
_entity.id
_entity.type
_entity.pdbx_description
1 polymer ?
#
loop_
_entity_poly.entity_id
_entity_poly.type
_entity_poly.pdbx_seq_one_letter_code
_entity_poly.pdbx_strand_id
1 'polypeptide(L)'
;MDPETAACGPASDQSWLCTTVFRISHNETAAEVADALALPLRILLIVLLAWLTIHVLRRMVSRAANRLRDQPRSSAFRDRTTDPGVLSDVARRRHRQRVDTLAAVLRNVVSVVVWLVAVLLIISALGVDLGPLLASAGVATVIIGFGAQQVVRDYLAGLFMLLEDQ
;
A
#
# COMPACT_ATOMS: atom_id res chain seq x y z
N MET A 1 -25.95 -17.11 34.22
CA MET A 1 -25.00 -15.98 34.15
C MET A 1 -23.67 -16.63 33.90
N ASP A 2 -23.27 -16.70 32.63
CA ASP A 2 -22.26 -17.65 32.21
C ASP A 2 -20.86 -17.07 32.43
N PRO A 3 -19.98 -17.75 33.20
CA PRO A 3 -18.67 -17.23 33.59
C PRO A 3 -17.76 -16.92 32.38
N GLU A 4 -18.05 -17.53 31.23
CA GLU A 4 -17.31 -17.36 29.98
C GLU A 4 -17.45 -15.94 29.39
N THR A 5 -18.60 -15.30 29.58
CA THR A 5 -18.86 -13.93 29.07
C THR A 5 -18.14 -12.84 29.88
N ALA A 6 -17.88 -13.11 31.16
CA ALA A 6 -17.15 -12.19 32.03
C ALA A 6 -15.64 -12.20 31.73
N ALA A 7 -15.11 -13.31 31.22
CA ALA A 7 -13.68 -13.48 30.93
C ALA A 7 -13.31 -13.14 29.47
N CYS A 8 -14.13 -13.54 28.49
CA CYS A 8 -13.80 -13.41 27.06
C CYS A 8 -14.57 -12.30 26.31
N GLY A 9 -15.39 -11.51 27.00
CA GLY A 9 -16.19 -10.44 26.39
C GLY A 9 -17.31 -10.94 25.44
N PRO A 10 -18.07 -10.01 24.82
CA PRO A 10 -19.22 -10.36 23.98
C PRO A 10 -18.81 -11.11 22.70
N ALA A 11 -19.69 -11.99 22.23
CA ALA A 11 -19.45 -12.99 21.19
C ALA A 11 -18.92 -12.48 19.82
N SER A 12 -18.94 -11.17 19.58
CA SER A 12 -18.40 -10.55 18.36
C SER A 12 -16.87 -10.48 18.31
N ASP A 13 -16.19 -10.62 19.45
CA ASP A 13 -14.72 -10.55 19.58
C ASP A 13 -14.09 -11.90 20.01
N GLN A 14 -14.90 -12.97 20.07
CA GLN A 14 -14.46 -14.30 20.48
C GLN A 14 -13.71 -15.01 19.34
N SER A 15 -12.42 -14.73 19.23
CA SER A 15 -11.51 -15.61 18.49
C SER A 15 -11.38 -16.96 19.20
N TRP A 16 -11.30 -18.08 18.46
CA TRP A 16 -11.22 -19.46 19.00
C TRP A 16 -10.07 -19.68 20.01
N LEU A 17 -9.13 -18.74 20.06
CA LEU A 17 -7.99 -18.72 20.95
C LEU A 17 -8.39 -18.39 22.39
N CYS A 18 -9.40 -17.54 22.64
CA CYS A 18 -9.81 -17.17 24.01
C CYS A 18 -10.35 -18.39 24.78
N THR A 19 -11.19 -19.19 24.12
CA THR A 19 -11.76 -20.41 24.70
C THR A 19 -10.73 -21.53 24.86
N THR A 20 -9.72 -21.59 23.99
CA THR A 20 -8.67 -22.61 24.06
C THR A 20 -7.63 -22.30 25.15
N VAL A 21 -7.30 -21.04 25.36
CA VAL A 21 -6.37 -20.59 26.42
C VAL A 21 -6.99 -20.74 27.81
N PHE A 22 -8.28 -20.42 27.96
CA PHE A 22 -8.99 -20.57 29.24
C PHE A 22 -9.06 -22.03 29.72
N ARG A 23 -9.16 -22.99 28.79
CA ARG A 23 -9.26 -24.43 29.13
C ARG A 23 -7.93 -25.06 29.55
N ILE A 24 -6.79 -24.42 29.26
CA ILE A 24 -5.44 -24.97 29.49
C ILE A 24 -4.76 -24.42 30.75
N SER A 25 -5.13 -23.22 31.21
CA SER A 25 -4.41 -22.54 32.30
C SER A 25 -5.08 -22.72 33.67
N HIS A 26 -4.90 -23.90 34.28
CA HIS A 26 -5.24 -24.17 35.69
C HIS A 26 -4.03 -23.92 36.61
N ASN A 27 -3.31 -22.80 36.42
CA ASN A 27 -2.22 -22.37 37.30
C ASN A 27 -2.11 -20.84 37.34
N GLU A 28 -2.33 -20.26 38.52
CA GLU A 28 -2.67 -18.84 38.73
C GLU A 28 -1.52 -17.86 38.40
N THR A 29 -0.27 -18.34 38.33
CA THR A 29 0.91 -17.50 38.03
C THR A 29 1.27 -17.46 36.54
N ALA A 30 0.67 -18.30 35.69
CA ALA A 30 0.93 -18.33 34.24
C ALA A 30 0.02 -17.37 33.47
N ALA A 31 -1.13 -17.00 34.02
CA ALA A 31 -2.10 -16.10 33.38
C ALA A 31 -1.59 -14.65 33.31
N GLU A 32 -0.90 -14.17 34.35
CA GLU A 32 -0.45 -12.77 34.44
C GLU A 32 0.75 -12.47 33.51
N VAL A 33 1.65 -13.45 33.29
CA VAL A 33 2.75 -13.33 32.32
C VAL A 33 2.33 -13.63 30.87
N ALA A 34 1.28 -14.43 30.66
CA ALA A 34 0.75 -14.72 29.33
C ALA A 34 0.04 -13.51 28.72
N ASP A 35 -0.75 -12.77 29.51
CA ASP A 35 -1.42 -11.55 29.03
C ASP A 35 -0.44 -10.37 28.84
N ALA A 36 0.57 -10.25 29.70
CA ALA A 36 1.60 -9.22 29.57
C ALA A 36 2.49 -9.39 28.32
N LEU A 37 2.69 -10.64 27.85
CA LEU A 37 3.41 -10.93 26.59
C LEU A 37 2.52 -10.97 25.35
N ALA A 38 1.21 -11.23 25.49
CA ALA A 38 0.29 -11.31 24.35
C ALA A 38 0.11 -9.97 23.62
N LEU A 39 0.05 -8.85 24.35
CA LEU A 39 -0.03 -7.50 23.78
C LEU A 39 1.22 -7.11 22.95
N PRO A 40 2.44 -7.16 23.51
CA PRO A 40 3.64 -6.78 22.77
C PRO A 40 3.94 -7.74 21.62
N LEU A 41 3.62 -9.04 21.75
CA LEU A 41 3.77 -10.00 20.65
C LEU A 41 2.83 -9.67 19.48
N ARG A 42 1.57 -9.28 19.76
CA ARG A 42 0.60 -8.89 18.73
C ARG A 42 1.01 -7.60 18.01
N ILE A 43 1.49 -6.60 18.75
CA ILE A 43 2.04 -5.36 18.19
C ILE A 43 3.29 -5.69 17.35
N LEU A 44 4.19 -6.51 17.85
CA LEU A 44 5.41 -6.90 17.14
C LEU A 44 5.11 -7.69 15.86
N LEU A 45 4.09 -8.56 15.87
CA LEU A 45 3.64 -9.31 14.70
C LEU A 45 3.00 -8.39 13.66
N ILE A 46 2.19 -7.40 14.07
CA ILE A 46 1.61 -6.38 13.17
C ILE A 46 2.69 -5.47 12.60
N VAL A 47 3.63 -5.02 13.42
CA VAL A 47 4.79 -4.23 12.97
C VAL A 47 5.66 -5.04 12.03
N LEU A 48 5.88 -6.33 12.29
CA LEU A 48 6.66 -7.22 11.42
C LEU A 48 5.95 -7.50 10.10
N LEU A 49 4.63 -7.69 10.09
CA LEU A 49 3.82 -7.82 8.87
C LEU A 49 3.77 -6.52 8.07
N ALA A 50 3.60 -5.37 8.74
CA ALA A 50 3.64 -4.05 8.11
C ALA A 50 5.03 -3.75 7.55
N TRP A 51 6.08 -4.05 8.31
CA TRP A 51 7.46 -3.91 7.87
C TRP A 51 7.78 -4.86 6.72
N LEU A 52 7.32 -6.12 6.78
CA LEU A 52 7.49 -7.12 5.72
C LEU A 52 6.75 -6.70 4.45
N THR A 53 5.50 -6.25 4.54
CA THR A 53 4.74 -5.77 3.38
C THR A 53 5.39 -4.53 2.78
N ILE A 54 5.83 -3.57 3.59
CA ILE A 54 6.57 -2.39 3.14
C ILE A 54 7.92 -2.79 2.52
N HIS A 55 8.64 -3.73 3.11
CA HIS A 55 9.93 -4.19 2.65
C HIS A 55 9.81 -4.96 1.34
N VAL A 56 8.88 -5.90 1.25
CA VAL A 56 8.57 -6.66 0.04
C VAL A 56 8.08 -5.72 -1.06
N LEU A 57 7.18 -4.78 -0.74
CA LEU A 57 6.67 -3.83 -1.72
C LEU A 57 7.79 -2.91 -2.22
N ARG A 58 8.59 -2.28 -1.35
CA ARG A 58 9.75 -1.47 -1.78
C ARG A 58 10.78 -2.29 -2.54
N ARG A 59 10.98 -3.56 -2.19
CA ARG A 59 11.94 -4.45 -2.84
C ARG A 59 11.44 -4.94 -4.20
N MET A 60 10.16 -5.22 -4.37
CA MET A 60 9.57 -5.54 -5.67
C MET A 60 9.54 -4.31 -6.57
N VAL A 61 9.22 -3.17 -5.99
CA VAL A 61 9.07 -1.90 -6.69
C VAL A 61 10.45 -1.31 -7.06
N SER A 62 11.53 -1.61 -6.32
CA SER A 62 12.92 -1.32 -6.72
C SER A 62 13.49 -2.35 -7.69
N ARG A 63 13.11 -3.64 -7.58
CA ARG A 63 13.47 -4.65 -8.58
C ARG A 63 12.84 -4.41 -9.94
N ALA A 64 11.60 -3.92 -9.98
CA ALA A 64 10.93 -3.53 -11.23
C ALA A 64 11.54 -2.26 -11.83
N ALA A 65 11.89 -1.26 -11.00
CA ALA A 65 12.49 -0.01 -11.47
C ALA A 65 13.96 -0.18 -11.92
N ASN A 66 14.74 -1.05 -11.28
CA ASN A 66 16.14 -1.26 -11.64
C ASN A 66 16.31 -2.10 -12.92
N ARG A 67 15.34 -2.97 -13.27
CA ARG A 67 15.35 -3.66 -14.57
C ARG A 67 15.21 -2.71 -15.78
N LEU A 68 14.75 -1.49 -15.56
CA LEU A 68 14.60 -0.46 -16.60
C LEU A 68 15.71 0.59 -16.59
N ARG A 69 16.47 0.72 -15.48
CA ARG A 69 17.56 1.71 -15.32
C ARG A 69 18.94 1.18 -15.74
N ASP A 70 19.16 -0.12 -15.70
CA ASP A 70 20.45 -0.75 -16.05
C ASP A 70 20.55 -1.16 -17.52
N GLN A 71 19.83 -0.52 -18.46
CA GLN A 71 20.26 -0.61 -19.85
C GLN A 71 21.50 0.29 -19.97
N PRO A 72 22.72 -0.26 -20.01
CA PRO A 72 23.91 0.53 -20.22
C PRO A 72 23.75 1.06 -21.63
N ARG A 73 23.36 2.32 -21.76
CA ARG A 73 23.55 3.01 -23.03
C ARG A 73 25.04 3.15 -23.15
N SER A 74 25.66 2.11 -23.70
CA SER A 74 26.93 2.22 -24.39
C SER A 74 26.78 3.42 -25.30
N SER A 75 27.36 4.54 -24.86
CA SER A 75 27.80 5.61 -25.73
C SER A 75 28.87 5.00 -26.64
N ALA A 76 28.44 4.13 -27.55
CA ALA A 76 29.17 3.81 -28.74
C ALA A 76 29.13 5.10 -29.56
N PHE A 77 30.17 5.90 -29.34
CA PHE A 77 30.80 6.78 -30.32
C PHE A 77 29.97 6.93 -31.60
N ARG A 78 29.04 7.90 -31.61
CA ARG A 78 28.28 8.24 -32.82
C ARG A 78 28.88 9.52 -33.37
N ASP A 79 29.73 9.29 -34.36
CA ASP A 79 30.43 10.26 -35.17
C ASP A 79 29.48 11.34 -35.69
N ARG A 80 29.96 12.57 -35.65
CA ARG A 80 29.22 13.81 -35.94
C ARG A 80 29.34 14.10 -37.42
N THR A 81 28.45 13.58 -38.26
CA THR A 81 28.17 14.21 -39.56
C THR A 81 26.75 13.87 -40.01
N THR A 82 25.87 14.88 -39.93
CA THR A 82 24.64 15.02 -40.72
C THR A 82 23.59 13.91 -40.55
N ASP A 83 22.67 14.04 -39.58
CA ASP A 83 21.60 13.05 -39.41
C ASP A 83 20.23 13.65 -39.01
N PRO A 84 19.19 13.58 -39.88
CA PRO A 84 17.81 13.94 -39.56
C PRO A 84 17.20 13.19 -38.36
N GLY A 85 17.87 12.13 -37.87
CA GLY A 85 17.46 11.36 -36.69
C GLY A 85 17.59 12.08 -35.35
N VAL A 86 18.32 13.21 -35.27
CA VAL A 86 18.49 13.92 -33.98
C VAL A 86 17.17 14.50 -33.48
N LEU A 87 16.31 15.00 -34.38
CA LEU A 87 15.01 15.58 -34.00
C LEU A 87 14.03 14.50 -33.47
N SER A 88 14.04 13.32 -34.09
CA SER A 88 13.20 12.18 -33.68
C SER A 88 13.70 11.52 -32.40
N ASP A 89 15.01 11.52 -32.15
CA ASP A 89 15.61 11.08 -30.88
C ASP A 89 15.27 12.02 -29.72
N VAL A 90 15.27 13.35 -29.94
CA VAL A 90 14.87 14.34 -28.93
C VAL A 90 13.37 14.18 -28.59
N ALA A 91 12.51 13.98 -29.59
CA ALA A 91 11.09 13.71 -29.39
C ALA A 91 10.85 12.41 -28.59
N ARG A 92 11.54 11.31 -28.94
CA ARG A 92 11.46 10.03 -28.20
C ARG A 92 11.96 10.14 -26.77
N ARG A 93 13.04 10.89 -26.53
CA ARG A 93 13.56 11.14 -25.17
C ARG A 93 12.54 11.92 -24.32
N ARG A 94 11.87 12.92 -24.91
CA ARG A 94 10.83 13.70 -24.21
C ARG A 94 9.60 12.87 -23.88
N HIS A 95 9.16 11.99 -24.78
CA HIS A 95 8.07 11.04 -24.49
C HIS A 95 8.46 10.05 -23.38
N ARG A 96 9.68 9.50 -23.41
CA ARG A 96 10.17 8.60 -22.34
C ARG A 96 10.23 9.31 -20.99
N GLN A 97 10.72 10.54 -20.93
CA GLN A 97 10.74 11.32 -19.68
C GLN A 97 9.34 11.53 -19.09
N ARG A 98 8.33 11.80 -19.94
CA ARG A 98 6.93 11.92 -19.48
C ARG A 98 6.40 10.60 -18.91
N VAL A 99 6.66 9.49 -19.58
CA VAL A 99 6.26 8.15 -19.10
C VAL A 99 6.98 7.80 -17.79
N ASP A 100 8.27 8.10 -17.67
CA ASP A 100 9.04 7.84 -16.45
C ASP A 100 8.51 8.65 -15.25
N THR A 101 8.12 9.90 -15.46
CA THR A 101 7.50 10.71 -14.41
C THR A 101 6.14 10.17 -13.98
N LEU A 102 5.30 9.72 -14.93
CA LEU A 102 4.00 9.11 -14.62
C LEU A 102 4.17 7.81 -13.83
N ALA A 103 5.13 6.96 -14.25
CA ALA A 103 5.47 5.74 -13.53
C ALA A 103 5.98 6.03 -12.12
N ALA A 104 6.79 7.07 -11.94
CA ALA A 104 7.28 7.50 -10.63
C ALA A 104 6.15 8.01 -9.71
N VAL A 105 5.18 8.76 -10.26
CA VAL A 105 4.01 9.25 -9.50
C VAL A 105 3.14 8.07 -9.06
N LEU A 106 2.78 7.14 -9.96
CA LEU A 106 2.00 5.95 -9.60
C LEU A 106 2.68 5.13 -8.49
N ARG A 107 4.00 4.95 -8.61
CA ARG A 107 4.82 4.26 -7.60
C ARG A 107 4.75 4.93 -6.24
N ASN A 108 4.75 6.26 -6.21
CA ASN A 108 4.64 7.03 -4.98
C ASN A 108 3.22 6.94 -4.37
N VAL A 109 2.18 7.04 -5.19
CA VAL A 109 0.78 6.92 -4.74
C VAL A 109 0.53 5.56 -4.08
N VAL A 110 0.94 4.46 -4.72
CA VAL A 110 0.82 3.11 -4.16
C VAL A 110 1.56 3.00 -2.81
N SER A 111 2.75 3.60 -2.72
CA SER A 111 3.51 3.60 -1.47
C SER A 111 2.80 4.36 -0.34
N VAL A 112 2.13 5.47 -0.63
CA VAL A 112 1.37 6.26 0.36
C VAL A 112 0.17 5.48 0.87
N VAL A 113 -0.60 4.84 -0.03
CA VAL A 113 -1.77 4.03 0.35
C VAL A 113 -1.38 2.87 1.27
N VAL A 114 -0.28 2.18 0.98
CA VAL A 114 0.19 1.07 1.82
C VAL A 114 0.61 1.57 3.21
N TRP A 115 1.29 2.72 3.28
CA TRP A 115 1.64 3.34 4.57
C TRP A 115 0.41 3.73 5.38
N LEU A 116 -0.62 4.28 4.73
CA LEU A 116 -1.88 4.63 5.38
C LEU A 116 -2.53 3.40 6.03
N VAL A 117 -2.67 2.31 5.29
CA VAL A 117 -3.25 1.06 5.82
C VAL A 117 -2.41 0.49 6.95
N ALA A 118 -1.08 0.49 6.82
CA ALA A 118 -0.19 0.00 7.87
C ALA A 118 -0.34 0.79 9.18
N VAL A 119 -0.43 2.12 9.10
CA VAL A 119 -0.64 2.98 10.29
C VAL A 119 -1.98 2.69 10.95
N LEU A 120 -3.06 2.53 10.18
CA LEU A 120 -4.37 2.17 10.72
C LEU A 120 -4.30 0.84 11.49
N LEU A 121 -3.68 -0.19 10.91
CA LEU A 121 -3.54 -1.49 11.58
C LEU A 121 -2.70 -1.41 12.87
N ILE A 122 -1.66 -0.58 12.91
CA ILE A 122 -0.88 -0.34 14.12
C ILE A 122 -1.74 0.33 15.19
N ILE A 123 -2.52 1.34 14.82
CA ILE A 123 -3.41 2.04 15.75
C ILE A 123 -4.49 1.09 16.31
N SER A 124 -5.05 0.21 15.47
CA SER A 124 -5.97 -0.84 15.90
C SER A 124 -5.34 -1.81 16.89
N ALA A 125 -4.08 -2.17 16.70
CA ALA A 125 -3.33 -3.03 17.63
C ALA A 125 -3.18 -2.41 19.02
N LEU A 126 -3.15 -1.07 19.10
CA LEU A 126 -3.08 -0.31 20.35
C LEU A 126 -4.46 -0.20 21.05
N GLY A 127 -5.50 -0.82 20.51
CA GLY A 127 -6.85 -0.79 21.07
C GLY A 127 -7.64 0.49 20.76
N VAL A 128 -7.15 1.32 19.83
CA VAL A 128 -7.86 2.53 19.38
C VAL A 128 -8.90 2.15 18.33
N ASP A 129 -10.10 2.71 18.45
CA ASP A 129 -11.18 2.49 17.50
C ASP A 129 -10.81 3.06 16.11
N LEU A 130 -10.88 2.18 15.10
CA LEU A 130 -10.64 2.52 13.71
C LEU A 130 -11.78 3.33 13.07
N GLY A 131 -12.98 3.32 13.64
CA GLY A 131 -14.18 3.94 13.09
C GLY A 131 -13.98 5.40 12.67
N PRO A 132 -13.53 6.30 13.57
CA PRO A 132 -13.28 7.71 13.23
C PRO A 132 -12.19 7.92 12.17
N LEU A 133 -11.15 7.07 12.19
CA LEU A 133 -10.02 7.14 11.26
C LEU A 133 -10.42 6.67 9.86
N LEU A 134 -11.19 5.59 9.77
CA LEU A 134 -11.73 5.07 8.52
C LEU A 134 -12.79 6.01 7.94
N ALA A 135 -13.63 6.62 8.78
CA ALA A 135 -14.60 7.61 8.36
C ALA A 135 -13.92 8.83 7.72
N SER A 136 -12.88 9.37 8.35
CA SER A 136 -12.12 10.51 7.80
C SER A 136 -11.32 10.14 6.55
N ALA A 137 -10.70 8.96 6.50
CA ALA A 137 -10.02 8.45 5.31
C ALA A 137 -10.99 8.24 4.13
N GLY A 138 -12.21 7.78 4.40
CA GLY A 138 -13.28 7.64 3.41
C GLY A 138 -13.67 8.98 2.80
N VAL A 139 -13.93 10.00 3.63
CA VAL A 139 -14.27 11.36 3.16
C VAL A 139 -13.10 11.97 2.36
N ALA A 140 -11.87 11.84 2.84
CA ALA A 140 -10.69 12.33 2.12
C ALA A 140 -10.54 11.66 0.74
N THR A 141 -10.81 10.36 0.65
CA THR A 141 -10.77 9.62 -0.62
C THR A 141 -11.83 10.11 -1.60
N VAL A 142 -13.04 10.38 -1.12
CA VAL A 142 -14.13 10.93 -1.94
C VAL A 142 -13.74 12.30 -2.52
N ILE A 143 -13.13 13.18 -1.71
CA ILE A 143 -12.65 14.49 -2.18
C ILE A 143 -11.61 14.33 -3.29
N ILE A 144 -10.64 13.43 -3.10
CA ILE A 144 -9.61 13.14 -4.12
C ILE A 144 -10.27 12.55 -5.39
N GLY A 145 -11.25 11.67 -5.22
CA GLY A 145 -12.01 11.06 -6.31
C GLY A 145 -12.76 12.09 -7.16
N PHE A 146 -13.36 13.09 -6.54
CA PHE A 146 -14.01 14.19 -7.26
C PHE A 146 -13.02 14.99 -8.11
N GLY A 147 -11.80 15.23 -7.62
CA GLY A 147 -10.74 15.88 -8.40
C GLY A 147 -10.28 15.09 -9.63
N ALA A 148 -10.41 13.76 -9.61
CA ALA A 148 -10.00 12.88 -10.70
C ALA A 148 -11.06 12.75 -11.82
N GLN A 149 -12.31 13.15 -11.58
CA GLN A 149 -13.41 12.96 -12.54
C GLN A 149 -13.18 13.67 -13.87
N GLN A 150 -12.57 14.85 -13.86
CA GLN A 150 -12.24 15.60 -15.08
C GLN A 150 -11.32 14.80 -16.01
N VAL A 151 -10.30 14.18 -15.43
CA VAL A 151 -9.32 13.38 -16.18
C VAL A 151 -9.99 12.19 -16.86
N VAL A 152 -10.86 11.48 -16.14
CA VAL A 152 -11.58 10.32 -16.69
C VAL A 152 -12.52 10.74 -17.82
N ARG A 153 -13.23 11.87 -17.67
CA ARG A 153 -14.11 12.39 -18.72
C ARG A 153 -13.33 12.74 -19.97
N ASP A 154 -12.17 13.38 -19.84
CA ASP A 154 -11.32 13.75 -20.97
C ASP A 154 -10.80 12.51 -21.72
N TYR A 155 -10.41 11.46 -20.99
CA TYR A 155 -9.99 10.19 -21.61
C TYR A 155 -11.13 9.50 -22.36
N LEU A 156 -12.33 9.45 -21.77
CA LEU A 156 -13.49 8.84 -22.42
C LEU A 156 -13.91 9.63 -23.66
N ALA A 157 -13.96 10.96 -23.58
CA ALA A 157 -14.27 11.81 -24.72
C ALA A 157 -13.26 11.64 -25.86
N GLY A 158 -11.97 11.55 -25.55
CA GLY A 158 -10.93 11.27 -26.54
C GLY A 158 -11.06 9.87 -27.16
N LEU A 159 -11.44 8.86 -26.37
CA LEU A 159 -11.70 7.51 -26.89
C LEU A 159 -12.95 7.50 -27.78
N PHE A 160 -14.05 8.14 -27.37
CA PHE A 160 -15.26 8.26 -28.17
C PHE A 160 -14.99 8.98 -29.49
N MET A 161 -14.20 10.05 -29.49
CA MET A 161 -13.80 10.73 -30.72
C MET A 161 -13.06 9.80 -31.70
N LEU A 162 -12.19 8.92 -31.19
CA LEU A 162 -11.48 7.92 -32.03
C LEU A 162 -12.38 6.79 -32.51
N LEU A 163 -13.41 6.45 -31.75
CA LEU A 163 -14.40 5.43 -32.11
C LEU A 163 -15.48 5.98 -33.05
N GLU A 164 -15.73 7.30 -33.01
CA GLU A 164 -16.75 8.00 -33.78
C GLU A 164 -16.21 8.61 -35.09
N ASP A 165 -14.89 8.78 -35.24
CA ASP A 165 -14.24 9.05 -36.54
C ASP A 165 -14.05 7.75 -37.38
N GLN A 166 -15.01 6.84 -37.20
CA GLN A 166 -15.35 5.67 -38.04
C GLN A 166 -16.87 5.58 -38.15
#